data_AF-J1EBR8-F1
#
_entry.id   AF-J1EBR8-F1
#
_cell.length_a   1.000
_cell.length_b   1.000
_cell.length_c   1.000
_cell.angle_alpha   90.00
_cell.angle_beta   90.00
_cell.angle_gamma   90.00
#
_symmetry.space_group_name_H-M   'P 1'
#
loop_
_entity.id
_entity.type
_entity.pdbx_description
1 polymer ?
#
loop_
_entity_poly.entity_id
_entity_poly.type
_entity_poly.pdbx_seq_one_letter_code
_entity_poly.pdbx_strand_id
1 'polypeptide(L)'
;MAEWTRQFSPTLVESSQAPQVPRSLHVLRLAPLPQGGFLLGWTGTPENGQPRRHPSPLAVELLPGQCARLTMNARHTNYSGQYYSETLYHLACGDRVGVNCFTQGMPGHDLDLKAYLF
;
A
#
# COMPACT_ATOMS: atom_id res chain seq x y z
N MET A 1 11.50 -30.29 2.26
CA MET A 1 12.18 -29.07 2.77
C MET A 1 12.17 -28.07 1.64
N ALA A 2 11.51 -26.92 1.80
CA ALA A 2 11.38 -25.94 0.72
C ALA A 2 12.48 -24.87 0.84
N GLU A 3 13.27 -24.71 -0.22
CA GLU A 3 14.32 -23.70 -0.35
C GLU A 3 13.70 -22.30 -0.50
N TRP A 4 13.64 -21.55 0.61
CA TRP A 4 13.33 -20.13 0.60
C TRP A 4 14.62 -19.32 0.45
N THR A 5 15.20 -19.31 -0.75
CA THR A 5 16.36 -18.47 -1.07
C THR A 5 16.11 -17.67 -2.34
N ARG A 6 14.98 -16.94 -2.39
CA ARG A 6 15.00 -15.64 -3.07
C ARG A 6 15.68 -14.67 -2.11
N GLN A 7 17.01 -14.60 -2.20
CA GLN A 7 17.82 -13.64 -1.46
C GLN A 7 17.28 -12.24 -1.75
N PHE A 8 16.60 -11.66 -0.76
CA PHE A 8 16.32 -10.24 -0.74
C PHE A 8 17.67 -9.52 -0.64
N SER A 9 18.11 -8.87 -1.71
CA SER A 9 19.33 -8.07 -1.73
C SER A 9 18.94 -6.60 -1.73
N PRO A 10 19.04 -5.89 -0.60
CA PRO A 10 18.80 -4.45 -0.58
C PRO A 10 19.89 -3.76 -1.42
N THR A 11 19.50 -3.12 -2.52
CA THR A 11 20.43 -2.32 -3.33
C THR A 11 20.47 -0.91 -2.76
N LEU A 12 21.65 -0.46 -2.33
CA LEU A 12 21.88 0.94 -1.98
C LEU A 12 21.90 1.75 -3.28
N VAL A 13 20.91 2.63 -3.47
CA VAL A 13 20.84 3.51 -4.63
C VAL A 13 21.38 4.89 -4.22
N GLU A 14 22.35 5.43 -4.97
CA GLU A 14 22.85 6.79 -4.73
C GLU A 14 21.70 7.80 -4.87
N SER A 15 21.68 8.85 -4.03
CA SER A 15 20.59 9.85 -4.01
C SER A 15 20.34 10.52 -5.38
N SER A 16 21.35 10.60 -6.24
CA SER A 16 21.27 11.13 -7.62
C SER A 16 20.57 10.18 -8.60
N GLN A 17 20.44 8.91 -8.24
CA GLN A 17 19.76 7.85 -8.99
C GLN A 17 18.51 7.33 -8.26
N ALA A 18 18.11 7.99 -7.17
CA ALA A 18 16.94 7.60 -6.40
C ALA A 18 15.75 7.45 -7.37
N PRO A 19 15.17 6.24 -7.51
CA PRO A 19 14.06 6.05 -8.41
C PRO A 19 12.97 7.04 -8.00
N GLN A 20 12.45 7.78 -8.99
CA GLN A 20 11.31 8.66 -8.74
C GLN A 20 10.23 7.82 -8.05
N VAL A 21 9.74 8.30 -6.90
CA VAL A 21 8.64 7.63 -6.20
C VAL A 21 7.50 7.47 -7.21
N PRO A 22 7.06 6.23 -7.49
CA PRO A 22 6.06 6.01 -8.51
C PRO A 22 4.78 6.73 -8.12
N ARG A 23 4.17 7.45 -9.06
CA ARG A 23 2.87 8.13 -8.83
C ARG A 23 1.73 7.15 -8.57
N SER A 24 1.95 5.88 -8.88
CA SER A 24 1.00 4.79 -8.64
C SER A 24 1.68 3.47 -8.38
N LEU A 25 1.15 2.70 -7.43
CA LEU A 25 1.54 1.32 -7.18
C LEU A 25 0.25 0.48 -7.05
N HIS A 26 -0.02 -0.38 -8.03
CA HIS A 26 -1.31 -1.06 -8.18
C HIS A 26 -2.49 -0.07 -8.12
N VAL A 27 -3.36 -0.22 -7.11
CA VAL A 27 -4.52 0.64 -6.85
C VAL A 27 -4.15 1.93 -6.12
N LEU A 28 -2.95 2.02 -5.54
CA LEU A 28 -2.53 3.21 -4.80
C LEU A 28 -2.13 4.33 -5.75
N ARG A 29 -2.45 5.55 -5.32
CA ARG A 29 -2.04 6.80 -5.95
C ARG A 29 -1.26 7.61 -4.93
N LEU A 30 -0.12 8.11 -5.35
CA LEU A 30 0.81 8.86 -4.53
C LEU A 30 0.98 10.25 -5.15
N ALA A 31 0.70 11.28 -4.37
CA ALA A 31 0.99 12.66 -4.74
C ALA A 31 1.95 13.27 -3.70
N PRO A 32 3.15 13.74 -4.10
CA PRO A 32 4.08 14.35 -3.17
C PRO A 32 3.54 15.68 -2.65
N LEU A 33 3.85 15.97 -1.39
CA LEU A 33 3.54 17.23 -0.72
C LEU A 33 4.80 18.11 -0.58
N PRO A 34 4.68 19.45 -0.60
CA PRO A 34 5.82 20.36 -0.46
C PRO A 34 6.66 20.12 0.81
N GLN A 35 6.02 19.70 1.90
CA GLN A 35 6.65 19.37 3.19
C GLN A 35 7.40 18.03 3.22
N GLY A 36 7.57 17.36 2.08
CA GLY A 36 8.26 16.07 1.98
C GLY A 36 7.40 14.87 2.38
N GLY A 37 6.10 15.08 2.62
CA GLY A 37 5.10 14.03 2.82
C GLY A 37 4.46 13.56 1.52
N PHE A 38 3.44 12.70 1.63
CA PHE A 38 2.64 12.23 0.51
C PHE A 38 1.15 12.24 0.84
N LEU A 39 0.33 12.57 -0.14
CA LEU A 39 -1.09 12.19 -0.15
C LEU A 39 -1.23 10.81 -0.75
N LEU A 40 -1.87 9.93 0.02
CA LEU A 40 -2.21 8.56 -0.35
C LEU A 40 -3.68 8.50 -0.74
N GLY A 41 -3.91 8.37 -2.05
CA GLY A 41 -5.21 8.04 -2.60
C GLY A 41 -5.25 6.58 -3.09
N TRP A 42 -6.45 6.11 -3.45
CA TRP A 42 -6.64 4.80 -4.05
C TRP A 42 -7.69 4.86 -5.15
N THR A 43 -7.49 4.05 -6.17
CA THR A 43 -8.38 3.93 -7.32
C THR A 43 -8.58 2.45 -7.63
N GLY A 44 -9.83 1.98 -7.58
CA GLY A 44 -10.16 0.61 -7.95
C GLY A 44 -9.94 -0.42 -6.85
N THR A 45 -9.91 -1.69 -7.26
CA THR A 45 -9.74 -2.88 -6.41
C THR A 45 -8.48 -3.61 -6.76
N PRO A 46 -8.01 -4.53 -5.89
CA PRO A 46 -7.04 -5.54 -6.31
C PRO A 46 -7.37 -6.09 -7.69
N GLU A 47 -6.34 -6.33 -8.50
CA GLU A 47 -6.47 -6.60 -9.93
C GLU A 47 -7.53 -7.70 -10.20
N ASN A 48 -8.47 -7.42 -11.10
CA ASN A 48 -9.58 -8.31 -11.46
C ASN A 48 -10.57 -8.64 -10.31
N GLY A 49 -10.66 -7.79 -9.29
CA GLY A 49 -11.58 -7.92 -8.16
C GLY A 49 -12.90 -7.16 -8.30
N GLN A 50 -13.93 -7.64 -7.61
CA GLN A 50 -15.18 -6.92 -7.31
C GLN A 50 -15.24 -6.58 -5.81
N PRO A 51 -16.00 -5.55 -5.39
CA PRO A 51 -16.72 -4.56 -6.22
C PRO A 51 -15.78 -3.46 -6.70
N ARG A 52 -15.97 -2.96 -7.93
CA ARG A 52 -15.19 -1.83 -8.45
C ARG A 52 -15.32 -0.64 -7.50
N ARG A 53 -14.20 -0.12 -7.01
CA ARG A 53 -14.16 1.08 -6.17
C ARG A 53 -13.88 2.30 -7.01
N HIS A 54 -14.66 3.35 -6.79
CA HIS A 54 -14.36 4.65 -7.39
C HIS A 54 -13.15 5.30 -6.70
N PRO A 55 -12.44 6.20 -7.39
CA PRO A 55 -11.48 7.09 -6.74
C PRO A 55 -12.12 7.73 -5.53
N SER A 56 -11.50 7.57 -4.36
CA SER A 56 -11.96 8.24 -3.16
C SER A 56 -11.38 9.66 -3.13
N PRO A 57 -12.20 10.70 -2.91
CA PRO A 57 -11.68 12.03 -2.61
C PRO A 57 -10.97 12.08 -1.25
N LEU A 58 -11.17 11.05 -0.40
CA LEU A 58 -10.42 10.89 0.84
C LEU A 58 -9.01 10.40 0.48
N ALA A 59 -8.02 11.25 0.72
CA ALA A 59 -6.62 10.87 0.73
C ALA A 59 -6.11 10.98 2.17
N VAL A 60 -5.20 10.08 2.53
CA VAL A 60 -4.49 10.19 3.81
C VAL A 60 -3.18 10.92 3.57
N GLU A 61 -2.98 12.00 4.31
CA GLU A 61 -1.68 12.66 4.38
C GLU A 61 -0.76 11.84 5.26
N LEU A 62 0.42 11.53 4.72
CA LEU A 62 1.50 10.86 5.43
C LEU A 62 2.73 11.75 5.43
N LEU A 63 3.04 12.33 6.59
CA LEU A 63 4.20 13.17 6.81
C LEU A 63 5.47 12.33 7.06
N PRO A 64 6.67 12.92 6.91
CA PRO A 64 7.92 12.24 7.22
C PRO A 64 7.95 11.66 8.64
N GLY A 65 8.32 10.38 8.76
CA GLY A 65 8.35 9.62 10.01
C GLY A 65 7.03 8.91 10.34
N GLN A 66 5.96 9.15 9.58
CA GLN A 66 4.68 8.48 9.80
C GLN A 66 4.57 7.17 9.02
N CYS A 67 3.69 6.31 9.54
CA CYS A 67 3.32 5.06 8.93
C CYS A 67 1.79 4.93 8.83
N ALA A 68 1.33 4.24 7.80
CA ALA A 68 -0.07 3.91 7.59
C ALA A 68 -0.23 2.45 7.17
N ARG A 69 -1.39 1.89 7.51
CA ARG A 69 -1.84 0.60 7.05
C ARG A 69 -3.16 0.77 6.32
N LEU A 70 -3.25 0.15 5.15
CA LEU A 70 -4.46 0.14 4.35
C LEU A 70 -4.85 -1.29 4.01
N THR A 71 -6.10 -1.64 4.32
CA THR A 71 -6.67 -2.96 4.04
C THR A 71 -7.81 -2.85 3.04
N MET A 72 -7.74 -3.66 1.97
CA MET A 72 -8.77 -3.73 0.93
C MET A 72 -9.15 -5.18 0.68
N ASN A 73 -10.43 -5.46 0.44
CA ASN A 73 -10.88 -6.79 0.03
C ASN A 73 -11.44 -6.79 -1.40
N ALA A 74 -11.40 -7.96 -2.02
CA ALA A 74 -12.08 -8.20 -3.28
C ALA A 74 -12.63 -9.63 -3.35
N ARG A 75 -13.72 -9.78 -4.10
CA ARG A 75 -14.23 -11.05 -4.58
C ARG A 75 -13.86 -11.18 -6.05
N HIS A 76 -13.33 -12.33 -6.42
CA HIS A 76 -12.96 -12.66 -7.78
C HIS A 76 -13.84 -13.79 -8.27
N THR A 77 -14.15 -13.76 -9.56
CA THR A 77 -14.86 -14.84 -10.25
C THR A 77 -14.02 -15.25 -11.45
N ASN A 78 -13.63 -16.51 -11.51
CA ASN A 78 -12.94 -17.11 -12.65
C ASN A 78 -13.65 -18.39 -13.08
N TYR A 79 -13.08 -19.10 -14.07
CA TYR A 79 -13.65 -20.35 -14.58
C TYR A 79 -13.75 -21.47 -13.53
N SER A 80 -12.96 -21.40 -12.45
CA SER A 80 -12.93 -22.39 -11.36
C SER A 80 -13.83 -22.02 -10.18
N GLY A 81 -14.53 -20.88 -10.23
CA GLY A 81 -15.46 -20.44 -9.19
C GLY A 81 -15.13 -19.06 -8.60
N GLN A 82 -15.58 -18.85 -7.37
CA GLN A 82 -15.38 -17.59 -6.65
C GLN A 82 -14.30 -17.75 -5.58
N TYR A 83 -13.43 -16.75 -5.46
CA TYR A 83 -12.46 -16.67 -4.36
C TYR A 83 -12.36 -15.24 -3.84
N TYR A 84 -11.93 -15.13 -2.59
CA TYR A 84 -11.81 -13.86 -1.88
C TYR A 84 -10.34 -13.53 -1.67
N SER A 85 -9.99 -12.26 -1.85
CA SER A 85 -8.67 -11.75 -1.52
C SER A 85 -8.78 -10.60 -0.54
N GLU A 86 -7.75 -10.48 0.28
CA GLU A 86 -7.48 -9.32 1.11
C GLU A 86 -6.07 -8.83 0.73
N THR A 87 -5.95 -7.53 0.50
CA THR A 87 -4.69 -6.87 0.16
C THR A 87 -4.37 -5.87 1.25
N LEU A 88 -3.18 -6.01 1.82
CA LEU A 88 -2.66 -5.18 2.89
C LEU A 88 -1.47 -4.36 2.36
N TYR A 89 -1.54 -3.04 2.54
CA TYR A 89 -0.45 -2.13 2.22
C TYR A 89 0.13 -1.56 3.52
N HIS A 90 1.42 -1.78 3.74
CA HIS A 90 2.22 -1.11 4.77
C HIS A 90 2.98 0.06 4.14
N LEU A 91 2.71 1.27 4.61
CA LEU A 91 3.16 2.51 3.99
C LEU A 91 3.96 3.31 5.01
N ALA A 92 5.21 3.61 4.68
CA ALA A 92 6.14 4.36 5.52
C ALA A 92 6.66 5.57 4.73
N CYS A 93 6.68 6.76 5.36
CA CYS A 93 7.16 7.97 4.73
C CYS A 93 8.51 8.42 5.31
N GLY A 94 9.57 8.34 4.51
CA GLY A 94 10.89 8.88 4.83
C GLY A 94 11.68 8.09 5.86
N ASP A 95 12.89 8.57 6.15
CA ASP A 95 13.91 7.82 6.90
C ASP A 95 13.74 7.90 8.42
N ARG A 96 12.81 8.73 8.90
CA ARG A 96 12.50 8.90 10.33
C ARG A 96 11.53 7.85 10.87
N VAL A 97 11.12 6.90 10.04
CA VAL A 97 10.17 5.86 10.42
C VAL A 97 10.84 4.87 11.35
N GLY A 98 10.20 4.61 12.50
CA GLY A 98 10.72 3.66 13.48
C GLY A 98 10.86 2.25 12.89
N VAL A 99 11.96 1.55 13.23
CA VAL A 99 12.32 0.21 12.72
C VAL A 99 11.20 -0.82 12.89
N ASN A 100 10.35 -0.65 13.92
CA ASN A 100 9.26 -1.58 14.25
C ASN A 100 7.86 -1.00 14.03
N CYS A 101 7.71 0.02 13.19
CA CYS A 101 6.45 0.74 12.99
C CYS A 101 5.26 -0.15 12.57
N PHE A 102 5.51 -1.28 11.90
CA PHE A 102 4.47 -2.24 11.49
C PHE A 102 4.43 -3.53 12.33
N THR A 103 5.45 -3.77 13.17
CA THR A 103 5.59 -5.01 13.94
C THR A 103 5.30 -4.86 15.43
N GLN A 104 5.51 -3.66 15.99
CA GLN A 104 5.31 -3.38 17.42
C GLN A 104 4.44 -2.16 17.71
N GLY A 105 4.28 -1.23 16.75
CA GLY A 105 3.44 -0.04 16.89
C GLY A 105 2.09 -0.20 16.17
N MET A 106 1.04 0.42 16.72
CA MET A 106 -0.16 0.69 15.92
C MET A 106 0.24 1.70 14.82
N PRO A 107 -0.07 1.44 13.55
CA PRO A 107 0.24 2.39 12.49
C PRO A 107 -0.45 3.72 12.80
N GLY A 108 0.23 4.84 12.53
CA GLY A 108 -0.31 6.19 12.80
C GLY A 108 -1.66 6.43 12.13
N HIS A 109 -1.91 5.73 11.02
CA HIS A 109 -3.21 5.65 10.37
C HIS A 109 -3.54 4.20 10.01
N ASP A 110 -4.73 3.72 10.39
CA ASP A 110 -5.25 2.42 9.96
C ASP A 110 -6.55 2.64 9.17
N LEU A 111 -6.54 2.21 7.92
CA LEU A 111 -7.62 2.43 6.96
C LEU A 111 -8.20 1.08 6.57
N ASP A 112 -9.40 0.80 7.05
CA ASP A 112 -10.18 -0.35 6.60
C ASP A 112 -11.14 0.10 5.48
N LEU A 113 -10.82 -0.32 4.25
CA LEU A 113 -11.63 -0.06 3.06
C LEU A 113 -12.30 -1.34 2.53
N LYS A 114 -12.52 -2.32 3.41
CA LYS A 114 -13.30 -3.51 3.09
C LYS A 114 -14.71 -3.11 2.69
N ALA A 115 -15.16 -3.65 1.57
CA ALA A 115 -16.51 -3.52 1.09
C ALA A 115 -17.32 -4.76 1.47
N TYR A 116 -18.64 -4.62 1.49
CA TYR A 116 -19.55 -5.75 1.54
C TYR A 116 -19.49 -6.48 0.19
N LEU A 117 -19.16 -7.77 0.20
CA LEU A 117 -18.85 -8.56 -1.01
C LEU A 117 -19.97 -9.50 -1.43
N PHE A 118 -21.17 -9.38 -0.87
CA PHE A 118 -22.26 -10.36 -1.02
C PHE A 118 -23.52 -9.73 -1.60
#